data_AF-A0A538KSG3-F1
#
_entry.id   AF-A0A538KSG3-F1
#
_cell.length_a   1.000
_cell.length_b   1.000
_cell.length_c   1.000
_cell.angle_alpha   90.00
_cell.angle_beta   90.00
_cell.angle_gamma   90.00
#
_symmetry.space_group_name_H-M   'P 1'
#
loop_
_entity.id
_entity.type
_entity.pdbx_description
1 polymer ?
#
loop_
_entity_poly.entity_id
_entity_poly.type
_entity_poly.pdbx_seq_one_letter_code
_entity_poly.pdbx_strand_id
1 'polypeptide(L)'
;MANTIDRDLFNKLRAGGLRKRVARAVSEATDAGRGASGRAEQGVRKTIRDLRGLADELEDRLRGGPQKRRSEAAQKAARTRARKASARSAAAKKAAATRAKTTSSGSSRGSSGTTRSRSTAKSS
;
A
#
# COMPACT_ATOMS: atom_id res chain seq x y z
N MET A 1 -36.42 25.83 -31.86
CA MET A 1 -35.12 25.15 -32.05
C MET A 1 -35.34 23.68 -31.79
N ALA A 2 -35.14 22.82 -32.79
CA ALA A 2 -35.24 21.38 -32.58
C ALA A 2 -34.08 20.97 -31.67
N ASN A 3 -34.39 20.58 -30.43
CA ASN A 3 -33.44 19.89 -29.56
C ASN A 3 -33.22 18.51 -30.19
N THR A 4 -32.35 18.45 -31.19
CA THR A 4 -31.87 17.18 -31.68
C THR A 4 -31.11 16.53 -30.53
N ILE A 5 -31.35 15.25 -30.37
CA ILE A 5 -30.59 14.40 -29.48
C ILE A 5 -29.77 13.58 -30.45
N ASP A 6 -28.47 13.41 -30.21
CA ASP A 6 -27.68 12.42 -30.94
C ASP A 6 -28.31 11.03 -30.69
N ARG A 7 -29.11 10.58 -31.66
CA ARG A 7 -29.90 9.35 -31.56
C ARG A 7 -29.01 8.13 -31.61
N ASP A 8 -27.89 8.21 -32.32
CA ASP A 8 -26.94 7.10 -32.44
C ASP A 8 -26.21 6.89 -31.11
N LEU A 9 -25.77 7.98 -30.47
CA LEU A 9 -25.21 7.92 -29.14
C LEU A 9 -26.25 7.43 -28.11
N PHE A 10 -27.48 7.96 -28.16
CA PHE A 10 -28.56 7.53 -27.27
C PHE A 10 -28.82 6.02 -27.37
N ASN A 11 -28.90 5.49 -28.60
CA ASN A 11 -29.13 4.08 -28.87
C ASN A 11 -27.96 3.21 -28.37
N LYS A 12 -26.70 3.63 -28.62
CA LYS A 12 -25.50 2.95 -28.10
C LYS A 12 -25.50 2.89 -26.57
N LEU A 13 -25.82 4.01 -25.91
CA LEU A 13 -25.92 4.09 -24.45
C LEU A 13 -27.03 3.19 -23.89
N ARG A 14 -28.18 3.10 -24.56
CA ARG A 14 -29.27 2.20 -24.16
C ARG A 14 -28.91 0.73 -24.36
N ALA A 15 -28.25 0.39 -25.46
CA ALA A 15 -27.76 -0.96 -25.73
C ALA A 15 -26.69 -1.37 -24.71
N GLY A 16 -25.85 -0.42 -24.27
CA GLY A 16 -24.89 -0.59 -23.17
C GLY A 16 -25.53 -0.68 -21.78
N GLY A 17 -26.86 -0.73 -21.67
CA GLY A 17 -27.57 -0.97 -20.41
C GLY A 17 -27.89 0.29 -19.59
N LEU A 18 -27.61 1.51 -20.09
CA LEU A 18 -27.97 2.73 -19.37
C LEU A 18 -29.48 2.97 -19.38
N ARG A 19 -30.03 3.48 -18.27
CA ARG A 19 -31.44 3.84 -18.16
C ARG A 19 -31.76 5.00 -19.11
N LYS A 20 -32.96 4.98 -19.72
CA LYS A 20 -33.45 5.99 -20.69
C LYS A 20 -33.15 7.43 -20.28
N ARG A 21 -33.37 7.79 -19.01
CA ARG A 21 -33.14 9.16 -18.50
C ARG A 21 -31.67 9.57 -18.51
N VAL A 22 -30.76 8.65 -18.19
CA VAL A 22 -29.31 8.92 -18.17
C VAL A 22 -28.78 8.99 -19.59
N ALA A 23 -29.13 8.01 -20.43
CA ALA A 23 -28.76 8.02 -21.84
C ALA A 23 -29.23 9.32 -22.53
N ARG A 24 -30.47 9.75 -22.26
CA ARG A 24 -31.01 11.00 -22.78
C ARG A 24 -30.24 12.23 -22.30
N ALA A 25 -29.97 12.34 -21.00
CA ALA A 25 -29.23 13.47 -20.44
C ALA A 25 -27.79 13.55 -20.96
N VAL A 26 -27.12 12.40 -21.13
CA VAL A 26 -25.77 12.35 -21.69
C VAL A 26 -25.79 12.76 -23.16
N SER A 27 -26.70 12.20 -23.96
CA SER A 27 -26.82 12.54 -25.39
C SER A 27 -27.22 14.00 -25.62
N GLU A 28 -28.10 14.57 -24.79
CA GLU A 28 -28.48 15.98 -24.83
C GLU A 28 -27.31 16.89 -24.42
N ALA A 29 -26.53 16.50 -23.40
CA ALA A 29 -25.38 17.27 -22.96
C ALA A 29 -24.22 17.25 -23.98
N THR A 30 -24.05 16.17 -24.73
CA THR A 30 -23.04 16.08 -25.80
C THR A 30 -23.46 16.81 -27.06
N ASP A 31 -24.76 16.78 -27.44
CA ASP A 31 -25.26 17.47 -28.64
C ASP A 31 -25.39 18.98 -28.42
N ALA A 32 -25.66 19.43 -27.20
CA ALA A 32 -25.73 20.85 -26.85
C ALA A 32 -24.37 21.61 -26.94
N GLY A 33 -23.26 20.89 -27.22
CA GLY A 33 -21.95 21.48 -27.48
C GLY A 33 -21.45 22.46 -26.41
N ARG A 34 -20.57 23.40 -26.81
CA ARG A 34 -19.95 24.44 -25.95
C ARG A 34 -20.97 25.45 -25.35
N GLY A 35 -22.26 25.31 -25.67
CA GLY A 35 -23.36 26.15 -25.18
C GLY A 35 -24.22 25.54 -24.07
N ALA A 36 -24.03 24.25 -23.75
CA ALA A 36 -24.68 23.65 -22.59
C ALA A 36 -24.13 24.33 -21.32
N SER A 37 -25.00 24.98 -20.53
CA SER A 37 -24.59 25.63 -19.28
C SER A 37 -23.66 24.70 -18.49
N GLY A 38 -22.47 25.18 -18.08
CA GLY A 38 -21.39 24.32 -17.57
C GLY A 38 -21.78 23.38 -16.41
N ARG A 39 -22.92 23.62 -15.75
CA ARG A 39 -23.53 22.72 -14.76
C ARG A 39 -23.99 21.38 -15.33
N ALA A 40 -24.59 21.36 -16.52
CA ALA A 40 -25.06 20.12 -17.16
C ALA A 40 -23.87 19.25 -17.60
N GLU A 41 -22.85 19.88 -18.18
CA GLU A 41 -21.61 19.21 -18.54
C GLU A 41 -20.87 18.66 -17.31
N GLN A 42 -20.76 19.46 -16.23
CA GLN A 42 -20.17 19.02 -14.97
C GLN A 42 -20.93 17.83 -14.36
N GLY A 43 -22.27 17.84 -14.43
CA GLY A 43 -23.11 16.73 -14.01
C GLY A 43 -22.79 15.45 -14.76
N VAL A 44 -22.71 15.51 -16.09
CA VAL A 44 -22.35 14.36 -16.93
C VAL A 44 -20.91 13.88 -16.64
N ARG A 45 -19.94 14.79 -16.57
CA ARG A 45 -18.55 14.47 -16.21
C ARG A 45 -18.43 13.81 -14.84
N LYS A 46 -19.27 14.21 -13.87
CA LYS A 46 -19.35 13.59 -12.56
C LYS A 46 -19.89 12.16 -12.68
N THR A 47 -21.02 11.97 -13.37
CA THR A 47 -21.57 10.62 -13.57
C THR A 47 -20.60 9.67 -14.27
N ILE A 48 -19.83 10.14 -15.25
CA ILE A 48 -18.79 9.33 -15.91
C ILE A 48 -17.69 8.94 -14.92
N ARG A 49 -17.26 9.86 -14.04
CA ARG A 49 -16.29 9.54 -12.99
C ARG A 49 -16.84 8.52 -12.00
N ASP A 50 -18.08 8.69 -11.56
CA ASP A 50 -18.73 7.78 -10.63
C ASP A 50 -18.85 6.36 -11.25
N LEU A 51 -19.21 6.27 -12.53
CA LEU A 51 -19.28 4.99 -13.26
C LEU A 51 -17.91 4.31 -13.40
N ARG A 52 -16.84 5.08 -13.66
CA ARG A 52 -15.47 4.54 -13.67
C ARG A 52 -15.05 4.03 -12.30
N GLY A 53 -15.31 4.80 -11.24
CA GLY A 53 -15.01 4.38 -9.88
C GLY A 53 -15.74 3.09 -9.49
N LEU A 54 -17.00 2.93 -9.89
CA LEU A 54 -17.75 1.69 -9.68
C LEU A 54 -17.17 0.51 -10.48
N ALA A 55 -16.74 0.74 -11.72
CA ALA A 55 -16.06 -0.30 -12.50
C ALA A 55 -14.75 -0.74 -11.82
N ASP A 56 -13.94 0.21 -11.34
CA ASP A 56 -12.72 -0.08 -10.60
C ASP A 56 -13.00 -0.86 -9.31
N GLU A 57 -14.06 -0.52 -8.58
CA GLU A 57 -14.49 -1.28 -7.39
C GLU A 57 -14.94 -2.71 -7.72
N LEU A 58 -15.64 -2.91 -8.83
CA LEU A 58 -16.05 -4.24 -9.29
C LEU A 58 -14.83 -5.07 -9.71
N GLU A 59 -13.90 -4.50 -10.48
CA GLU A 59 -12.64 -5.14 -10.82
C GLU A 59 -11.84 -5.49 -9.57
N ASP A 60 -11.80 -4.59 -8.60
CA ASP A 60 -11.09 -4.81 -7.35
C ASP A 60 -11.71 -5.96 -6.56
N ARG A 61 -13.05 -6.00 -6.43
CA ARG A 61 -13.75 -7.11 -5.78
C ARG A 61 -13.49 -8.44 -6.48
N LEU A 62 -13.50 -8.47 -7.81
CA LEU A 62 -13.19 -9.68 -8.59
C LEU A 62 -11.74 -10.14 -8.36
N ARG A 63 -10.79 -9.22 -8.22
CA ARG A 63 -9.36 -9.55 -7.95
C ARG A 63 -9.10 -9.98 -6.49
N GLY A 64 -10.11 -9.91 -5.62
CA GLY A 64 -10.06 -10.32 -4.22
C GLY A 64 -10.19 -9.17 -3.21
N GLY A 65 -10.36 -7.95 -3.71
CA GLY A 65 -10.76 -6.77 -2.96
C GLY A 65 -9.76 -6.30 -1.89
N PRO A 66 -10.19 -5.35 -1.03
CA PRO A 66 -9.36 -4.84 0.06
C PRO A 66 -8.98 -5.92 1.07
N GLN A 67 -9.80 -6.97 1.22
CA GLN A 67 -9.55 -8.07 2.15
C GLN A 67 -8.31 -8.89 1.75
N LYS A 68 -8.19 -9.25 0.46
CA LYS A 68 -6.98 -9.95 -0.04
C LYS A 68 -5.74 -9.10 0.12
N ARG A 69 -5.78 -7.82 -0.25
CA ARG A 69 -4.66 -6.87 -0.06
C ARG A 69 -4.23 -6.76 1.40
N ARG A 70 -5.19 -6.68 2.32
CA ARG A 70 -4.93 -6.65 3.78
C ARG A 70 -4.28 -7.95 4.26
N SER A 71 -4.73 -9.09 3.75
CA SER A 71 -4.16 -10.40 4.10
C SER A 71 -2.72 -10.55 3.59
N GLU A 72 -2.42 -10.13 2.37
CA GLU A 72 -1.08 -10.15 1.78
C GLU A 72 -0.12 -9.22 2.52
N ALA A 73 -0.58 -8.02 2.89
CA ALA A 73 0.17 -7.09 3.71
C ALA A 73 0.48 -7.67 5.09
N ALA A 74 -0.49 -8.32 5.73
CA ALA A 74 -0.28 -9.01 7.01
C ALA A 74 0.73 -10.15 6.89
N GLN A 75 0.65 -10.97 5.84
CA GLN A 75 1.63 -12.03 5.57
C GLN A 75 3.04 -11.46 5.34
N LYS A 76 3.17 -10.37 4.57
CA LYS A 76 4.45 -9.69 4.34
C LYS A 76 5.05 -9.16 5.64
N ALA A 77 4.23 -8.57 6.51
CA ALA A 77 4.66 -8.11 7.82
C ALA A 77 5.13 -9.28 8.70
N ALA A 78 4.37 -10.39 8.72
CA ALA A 78 4.74 -11.60 9.45
C ALA A 78 6.08 -12.19 8.96
N ARG A 79 6.26 -12.34 7.63
CA ARG A 79 7.52 -12.80 7.03
C ARG A 79 8.69 -11.91 7.41
N THR A 80 8.49 -10.60 7.43
CA THR A 80 9.53 -9.63 7.84
C THR A 80 9.92 -9.81 9.30
N ARG A 81 8.94 -9.99 10.21
CA ARG A 81 9.22 -10.25 11.63
C ARG A 81 9.99 -11.56 11.82
N ALA A 82 9.58 -12.62 11.14
CA ALA A 82 10.26 -13.91 11.18
C ALA A 82 11.73 -13.79 10.72
N ARG A 83 11.98 -13.16 9.56
CA ARG A 83 13.34 -12.94 9.05
C ARG A 83 14.21 -12.16 10.04
N LYS A 84 13.68 -11.08 10.64
CA LYS A 84 14.42 -10.29 11.64
C LYS A 84 14.73 -11.12 12.89
N ALA A 85 13.80 -11.95 13.36
CA ALA A 85 14.05 -12.85 14.49
C ALA A 85 15.15 -13.86 14.16
N SER A 86 15.07 -14.55 13.02
CA SER A 86 16.09 -15.49 12.57
C SER A 86 17.47 -14.84 12.44
N ALA A 87 17.55 -13.62 11.90
CA ALA A 87 18.80 -12.87 11.79
C ALA A 87 19.43 -12.58 13.17
N ARG A 88 18.62 -12.17 14.16
CA ARG A 88 19.09 -11.97 15.54
C ARG A 88 19.60 -13.27 16.17
N SER A 89 18.85 -14.36 16.02
CA SER A 89 19.26 -15.66 16.55
C SER A 89 20.55 -16.17 15.89
N ALA A 90 20.69 -16.01 14.57
CA ALA A 90 21.91 -16.38 13.85
C ALA A 90 23.12 -15.56 14.32
N ALA A 91 22.95 -14.24 14.50
CA ALA A 91 24.00 -13.38 15.03
C ALA A 91 24.43 -13.78 16.45
N ALA A 92 23.46 -14.06 17.34
CA ALA A 92 23.73 -14.51 18.69
C ALA A 92 24.49 -15.86 18.71
N LYS A 93 24.06 -16.83 17.89
CA LYS A 93 24.76 -18.11 17.74
C LYS A 93 26.18 -17.93 17.22
N LYS A 94 26.38 -17.06 16.22
CA LYS A 94 27.72 -16.72 15.72
C LYS A 94 28.59 -16.09 16.81
N ALA A 95 28.07 -15.13 17.56
CA ALA A 95 28.80 -14.47 18.65
C ALA A 95 29.15 -15.45 19.80
N ALA A 96 28.26 -16.40 20.10
CA ALA A 96 28.54 -17.45 21.08
C ALA A 96 29.65 -18.40 20.57
N ALA A 97 29.58 -18.81 19.31
CA ALA A 97 30.60 -19.67 18.68
C ALA A 97 31.98 -18.98 18.63
N THR A 98 32.03 -17.68 18.34
CA THR A 98 33.30 -16.94 18.35
C THR A 98 33.86 -16.82 19.76
N ARG A 99 33.02 -16.52 20.78
CA ARG A 99 33.46 -16.52 22.18
C ARG A 99 33.99 -17.88 22.62
N ALA A 100 33.29 -18.97 22.30
CA ALA A 100 33.71 -20.33 22.61
C ALA A 100 35.07 -20.68 21.98
N LYS A 101 35.28 -20.25 20.72
CA LYS A 101 36.55 -20.42 20.03
C LYS A 101 37.67 -19.62 20.71
N THR A 102 37.43 -18.36 21.05
CA THR A 102 38.40 -17.52 21.78
C THR A 102 38.75 -18.10 23.16
N THR A 103 37.79 -18.65 23.91
CA THR A 103 38.06 -19.31 25.19
C THR A 103 38.87 -20.60 25.03
N SER A 104 38.63 -21.37 23.96
CA SER A 104 39.42 -22.57 23.66
C SER A 104 40.86 -22.26 23.20
N SER A 105 41.07 -21.14 22.50
CA SER A 105 42.40 -20.70 22.04
C SER A 105 43.14 -19.82 23.06
N GLY A 106 42.49 -19.37 24.12
CA GLY A 106 43.06 -18.51 25.16
C GLY A 106 43.47 -19.23 26.45
N SER A 107 43.20 -20.53 26.58
CA SER A 107 43.47 -21.30 27.81
C SER A 107 44.94 -21.68 28.03
N SER A 108 45.88 -21.09 27.29
CA SER A 108 47.31 -21.33 27.48
C SER A 108 48.14 -20.05 27.40
N ARG A 109 47.86 -19.07 28.28
CA ARG A 109 48.84 -18.07 28.73
C ARG A 109 48.29 -17.37 29.98
N GLY A 110 48.80 -17.80 31.14
CA GLY A 110 48.50 -17.19 32.43
C GLY A 110 48.78 -15.70 32.43
N SER A 111 47.88 -14.94 33.03
CA SER A 111 48.10 -13.53 33.35
C SER A 111 48.08 -13.39 34.86
N SER A 112 49.25 -13.58 35.48
CA SER A 112 49.59 -12.98 36.76
C SER A 112 49.78 -11.48 36.53
N GLY A 113 48.95 -10.64 37.16
CA GLY A 113 48.98 -9.19 36.94
C GLY A 113 48.39 -8.39 38.09
N THR A 114 49.10 -8.40 39.22
CA THR A 114 49.26 -7.30 40.19
C THR A 114 48.03 -6.43 40.52
N THR A 115 47.36 -6.75 41.63
CA THR A 115 46.54 -5.81 42.39
C THR A 115 47.43 -4.72 43.01
N ARG A 116 47.38 -3.50 42.48
CA ARG A 116 48.03 -2.32 43.09
C ARG A 116 46.96 -1.47 43.78
N SER A 117 46.89 -1.61 45.11
CA SER A 117 46.06 -0.83 46.02
C SER A 117 46.38 0.66 45.93
N ARG A 118 45.38 1.49 45.64
CA ARG A 118 45.53 2.96 45.62
C ARG A 118 45.14 3.52 46.98
N SER A 119 46.15 3.97 47.72
CA SER A 119 46.07 4.61 49.03
C SER A 119 45.35 5.97 48.98
N THR A 120 44.55 6.22 49.99
CA THR A 120 43.91 7.50 50.34
C THR A 120 44.96 8.57 50.66
N ALA A 121 44.83 9.78 50.10
CA ALA A 121 45.53 10.96 50.61
C ALA A 121 44.60 12.18 50.58
N LYS A 122 44.51 12.81 51.74
CA LYS A 122 43.70 13.95 52.15
C LYS A 122 44.65 15.15 52.34
N SER A 123 44.28 16.32 51.84
CA SER A 123 44.76 17.65 52.27
C SER A 123 43.78 18.68 51.67
N SER A 124 42.95 19.36 52.45
CA SER A 124 43.27 20.55 53.27
C SER A 124 43.68 21.74 52.41
#